data_AF-A0A930QP09-F1
#
_entry.id   AF-A0A930QP09-F1
#
_cell.length_a   1.000
_cell.length_b   1.000
_cell.length_c   1.000
_cell.angle_alpha   90.00
_cell.angle_beta   90.00
_cell.angle_gamma   90.00
#
_symmetry.space_group_name_H-M   'P 1'
#
loop_
_entity.id
_entity.type
_entity.pdbx_description
1 polymer ?
#
loop_
_entity_poly.entity_id
_entity_poly.type
_entity_poly.pdbx_seq_one_letter_code
_entity_poly.pdbx_strand_id
1 'polypeptide(L)'
;MRISDIPASIAKELSIRPKQVESVITLLDEGNTIPFIARYRKEATGSLEDEVLRRVEERLTYLRSLVKRQEEILTRIEEQGKLNEELRT
;
A
#
# COMPACT_ATOMS: atom_id res chain seq x y z
N MET A 1 -2.26 -5.47 -10.83
CA MET A 1 -1.93 -4.30 -9.97
C MET A 1 -0.59 -4.57 -9.33
N ARG A 2 0.36 -3.63 -9.39
CA ARG A 2 1.71 -3.78 -8.83
C ARG A 2 1.81 -3.07 -7.48
N ILE A 3 2.85 -3.39 -6.69
CA ILE A 3 3.15 -2.67 -5.44
C ILE A 3 3.30 -1.16 -5.68
N SER A 4 3.87 -0.76 -6.82
CA SER A 4 4.01 0.64 -7.23
C SER A 4 2.69 1.40 -7.39
N ASP A 5 1.59 0.70 -7.64
CA ASP A 5 0.28 1.32 -7.92
C ASP A 5 -0.50 1.60 -6.62
N ILE A 6 -0.08 1.00 -5.50
CA ILE A 6 -0.77 1.09 -4.21
C ILE A 6 -0.95 2.55 -3.73
N PRO A 7 0.08 3.42 -3.73
CA PRO A 7 -0.08 4.78 -3.23
C PRO A 7 -1.15 5.57 -3.99
N ALA A 8 -1.18 5.44 -5.32
CA ALA A 8 -2.16 6.10 -6.17
C ALA A 8 -3.58 5.55 -5.96
N SER A 9 -3.71 4.24 -5.75
CA SER A 9 -5.00 3.59 -5.46
C SER A 9 -5.61 4.09 -4.15
N ILE A 10 -4.83 4.08 -3.06
CA ILE A 10 -5.26 4.56 -1.74
C ILE A 10 -5.58 6.05 -1.78
N ALA A 11 -4.74 6.85 -2.45
CA ALA A 11 -4.95 8.29 -2.58
C ALA A 11 -6.30 8.61 -3.25
N LYS A 12 -6.63 7.88 -4.32
CA LYS A 12 -7.93 8.00 -4.99
C LYS A 12 -9.09 7.57 -4.09
N GLU A 13 -8.94 6.45 -3.38
CA GLU A 13 -9.98 5.92 -2.48
C GLU A 13 -10.29 6.86 -1.32
N LEU A 14 -9.26 7.48 -0.74
CA LEU A 14 -9.37 8.34 0.44
C LEU A 14 -9.49 9.83 0.09
N SER A 15 -9.49 10.18 -1.20
CA SER A 15 -9.51 11.57 -1.68
C SER A 15 -8.39 12.44 -1.09
N ILE A 16 -7.17 11.90 -1.02
CA ILE A 16 -5.96 12.60 -0.55
C ILE A 16 -4.87 12.59 -1.62
N ARG A 17 -3.78 13.34 -1.42
CA ARG A 17 -2.70 13.42 -2.42
C ARG A 17 -1.83 12.14 -2.38
N PRO A 18 -1.41 11.58 -3.54
CA PRO A 18 -0.51 10.43 -3.59
C PRO A 18 0.75 10.60 -2.74
N LYS A 19 1.37 11.78 -2.79
CA LYS A 19 2.55 12.10 -1.98
C LYS A 19 2.32 11.98 -0.46
N GLN A 20 1.10 12.24 0.02
CA GLN A 20 0.77 12.07 1.44
C GLN A 20 0.71 10.58 1.79
N VAL A 21 0.12 9.76 0.93
CA VAL A 21 0.09 8.30 1.09
C VAL A 21 1.51 7.72 1.06
N GLU A 22 2.33 8.13 0.08
CA GLU A 22 3.74 7.72 0.00
C GLU A 22 4.49 8.03 1.30
N SER A 23 4.32 9.24 1.84
CA SER A 23 4.96 9.65 3.09
C SER A 23 4.51 8.80 4.28
N VAL A 24 3.22 8.47 4.36
CA VAL A 24 2.70 7.56 5.40
C VAL A 24 3.26 6.16 5.24
N ILE A 25 3.29 5.62 4.01
CA ILE A 25 3.85 4.30 3.71
C ILE A 25 5.32 4.23 4.14
N THR A 26 6.14 5.23 3.78
CA THR A 26 7.55 5.27 4.17
C THR A 26 7.71 5.24 5.70
N LEU A 27 6.92 6.05 6.42
CA LEU A 27 6.99 6.07 7.88
C LEU A 27 6.57 4.73 8.51
N LEU A 28 5.54 4.07 7.97
CA LEU A 28 5.10 2.75 8.43
C LEU A 28 6.17 1.68 8.14
N ASP A 29 6.81 1.73 6.98
CA ASP A 29 7.89 0.80 6.58
C ASP A 29 9.16 0.98 7.43
N GLU A 30 9.41 2.21 7.90
CA GLU A 30 10.43 2.51 8.91
C GLU A 30 10.07 2.00 10.32
N GLY A 31 8.87 1.42 10.51
CA GLY A 31 8.40 0.86 11.77
C GLY A 31 7.73 1.88 12.70
N ASN A 32 7.39 3.08 12.23
CA ASN A 32 6.64 4.04 13.03
C ASN A 32 5.19 3.59 13.17
N THR A 33 4.59 3.81 14.35
CA THR A 33 3.17 3.50 14.59
C THR A 33 2.27 4.68 14.25
N ILE A 34 0.99 4.44 13.98
CA ILE A 34 0.02 5.51 13.71
C ILE A 34 -0.04 6.58 14.82
N PRO A 35 -0.11 6.23 16.13
CA PRO A 35 -0.07 7.26 17.18
C PRO A 35 1.21 8.10 17.17
N PHE A 36 2.35 7.49 16.82
CA PHE A 36 3.62 8.20 16.72
C PHE A 36 3.62 9.16 15.52
N ILE A 37 3.18 8.69 14.35
CA ILE A 37 3.09 9.50 13.13
C ILE A 37 2.14 10.69 13.35
N ALA A 38 0.96 10.42 13.88
CA ALA A 38 -0.07 11.43 14.17
C ALA A 38 0.42 12.50 15.15
N ARG A 39 1.31 12.15 16.09
CA ARG A 39 1.81 13.08 17.11
C ARG A 39 3.08 13.82 16.68
N TYR A 40 4.02 13.13 16.04
CA TYR A 40 5.40 13.62 15.84
C TYR A 40 5.80 13.80 14.38
N ARG A 41 4.99 13.35 13.41
CA ARG A 41 5.31 13.42 11.97
C ARG A 41 4.19 14.09 11.15
N LYS A 42 3.39 14.96 11.77
CA LYS A 42 2.26 15.65 11.12
C LYS A 42 2.67 16.35 9.82
N GLU A 43 3.73 17.14 9.84
CA GLU A 43 4.15 17.90 8.66
C GLU A 43 4.57 16.99 7.49
N ALA A 44 5.21 15.85 7.79
CA ALA A 44 5.64 14.89 6.78
C ALA A 44 4.46 14.26 6.03
N THR A 45 3.30 14.10 6.67
CA THR A 45 2.09 13.55 6.04
C THR A 45 1.18 14.64 5.47
N GLY A 46 1.54 15.92 5.60
CA GLY A 46 0.65 17.03 5.26
C GLY A 46 -0.52 17.18 6.24
N SER A 47 -0.27 16.90 7.52
CA SER A 47 -1.18 17.04 8.65
C SER A 47 -2.45 16.19 8.53
N LEU A 48 -2.30 14.95 8.04
CA LEU A 48 -3.42 13.99 8.05
C LEU A 48 -3.88 13.69 9.48
N GLU A 49 -5.19 13.51 9.63
CA GLU A 49 -5.82 13.13 10.89
C GLU A 49 -5.62 11.65 11.20
N ASP A 50 -5.70 11.28 12.48
CA ASP A 50 -5.47 9.90 12.96
C ASP A 50 -6.35 8.88 12.23
N GLU A 51 -7.62 9.22 11.99
CA GLU A 51 -8.55 8.36 11.26
C GLU A 51 -8.09 8.09 9.82
N VAL A 52 -7.60 9.11 9.12
CA VAL A 52 -7.10 8.95 7.74
C VAL A 52 -5.82 8.12 7.73
N LEU A 53 -4.93 8.32 8.71
CA LEU A 53 -3.70 7.53 8.84
C LEU A 53 -4.01 6.04 9.04
N ARG A 54 -4.97 5.70 9.92
CA ARG A 54 -5.44 4.31 10.13
C ARG A 54 -6.02 3.71 8.85
N ARG A 55 -6.86 4.46 8.14
CA ARG A 55 -7.42 4.01 6.85
C ARG A 55 -6.31 3.75 5.82
N VAL A 56 -5.27 4.58 5.76
CA VAL A 56 -4.11 4.32 4.89
C VAL A 56 -3.42 3.01 5.28
N GLU A 57 -3.16 2.76 6.57
CA GLU A 57 -2.54 1.52 7.06
C GLU A 57 -3.37 0.26 6.74
N GLU A 58 -4.68 0.31 6.98
CA GLU A 58 -5.60 -0.79 6.69
C GLU A 58 -5.61 -1.12 5.19
N ARG A 59 -5.72 -0.10 4.35
CA ARG A 59 -5.74 -0.26 2.89
C ARG A 59 -4.39 -0.70 2.34
N LEU A 60 -3.28 -0.17 2.86
CA LEU A 60 -1.93 -0.60 2.52
C LEU A 60 -1.74 -2.08 2.82
N THR A 61 -2.13 -2.52 4.02
CA THR A 61 -2.01 -3.91 4.46
C THR A 61 -2.82 -4.83 3.56
N TYR A 62 -4.07 -4.48 3.29
CA TYR A 62 -4.94 -5.23 2.38
C TYR A 62 -4.32 -5.35 0.98
N LEU A 63 -3.94 -4.23 0.36
CA LEU A 63 -3.44 -4.21 -1.02
C LEU A 63 -2.10 -4.94 -1.16
N ARG A 64 -1.18 -4.82 -0.19
CA ARG A 64 0.07 -5.60 -0.17
C ARG A 64 -0.21 -7.10 -0.07
N SER A 65 -1.16 -7.51 0.78
CA SER A 65 -1.54 -8.91 0.90
C SER A 65 -2.13 -9.47 -0.40
N LEU A 66 -2.94 -8.67 -1.10
CA LEU A 66 -3.54 -9.02 -2.37
C LEU A 66 -2.49 -9.19 -3.47
N VAL A 67 -1.56 -8.24 -3.58
CA VAL A 67 -0.46 -8.32 -4.56
C VAL A 67 0.43 -9.53 -4.29
N LYS A 68 0.83 -9.75 -3.02
CA LYS A 68 1.60 -10.93 -2.63
C LYS A 68 0.88 -12.23 -3.01
N ARG A 69 -0.44 -12.30 -2.77
CA ARG A 69 -1.23 -13.47 -3.13
C ARG A 69 -1.30 -13.68 -4.64
N GLN A 70 -1.40 -12.61 -5.42
CA GLN A 70 -1.35 -12.67 -6.88
C GLN A 70 0.00 -13.24 -7.35
N GLU A 71 1.11 -12.74 -6.80
CA GLU A 71 2.46 -13.23 -7.11
C GLU A 71 2.61 -14.73 -6.78
N GLU A 72 2.18 -15.17 -5.58
CA GLU A 72 2.19 -16.58 -5.19
C GLU A 72 1.41 -17.48 -6.17
N ILE A 73 0.25 -17.00 -6.64
CA ILE A 73 -0.56 -17.75 -7.61
C ILE A 73 0.18 -17.86 -8.95
N LEU A 74 0.76 -16.77 -9.44
CA LEU A 74 1.52 -16.76 -10.68
C LEU A 74 2.74 -17.68 -10.61
N THR A 75 3.49 -17.65 -9.51
CA THR A 75 4.61 -18.56 -9.28
C THR A 75 4.16 -20.02 -9.32
N ARG A 76 3.05 -20.38 -8.66
CA ARG A 76 2.52 -21.76 -8.70
C ARG A 76 2.06 -22.21 -10.09
N ILE A 77 1.60 -21.29 -10.92
CA ILE A 77 1.21 -21.57 -12.31
C ILE A 77 2.46 -21.76 -13.17
N GLU A 78 3.50 -20.95 -12.95
CA GLU A 78 4.80 -21.05 -13.61
C GLU A 78 5.52 -22.36 -13.28
N GLU A 79 5.52 -22.76 -12.00
CA GLU A 79 6.05 -24.05 -11.53
C GLU A 79 5.36 -25.25 -12.18
N GLN A 80 4.11 -25.11 -12.61
CA GLN A 80 3.38 -26.13 -13.37
C GLN A 80 3.65 -26.08 -14.88
N GLY A 81 4.46 -25.13 -15.36
CA GLY A 81 4.71 -24.88 -16.78
C GLY A 81 3.48 -24.35 -17.53
N LYS A 82 2.49 -23.80 -16.82
CA LYS A 82 1.20 -23.36 -17.39
C LYS A 82 1.08 -21.84 -17.51
N LEU A 83 2.12 -21.09 -17.15
CA LEU A 83 2.09 -19.64 -17.23
C LEU A 83 2.23 -19.22 -18.69
N ASN A 84 1.15 -18.68 -19.26
CA ASN A 84 1.14 -18.05 -20.58
C ASN A 84 1.08 -16.51 -20.44
N GLU A 85 1.27 -15.77 -21.54
CA GLU A 85 1.29 -14.30 -21.51
C GLU A 85 -0.04 -13.68 -21.06
N GLU A 86 -1.17 -14.33 -21.35
CA GLU A 86 -2.50 -13.88 -20.93
C GLU A 86 -2.65 -13.80 -19.40
N LEU A 87 -1.95 -14.69 -18.68
CA LEU A 87 -1.97 -14.74 -17.23
C LEU A 87 -1.03 -13.72 -16.56
N ARG A 88 -0.15 -13.02 -17.30
CA ARG A 88 0.81 -12.03 -16.76
C ARG A 88 0.23 -10.60 -16.62
N THR A 89 -1.07 -10.50 -16.35
CA THR A 89 -1.85 -9.24 -16.33
C THR A 89 -1.89 -8.50 -14.99
#